data_AF-A0A968D497-F1
#
_entry.id   AF-A0A968D497-F1
#
_cell.length_a   1.000
_cell.length_b   1.000
_cell.length_c   1.000
_cell.angle_alpha   90.00
_cell.angle_beta   90.00
_cell.angle_gamma   90.00
#
_symmetry.space_group_name_H-M   'P 1'
#
loop_
_entity.id
_entity.type
_entity.pdbx_description
1 polymer ?
#
loop_
_entity_poly.entity_id
_entity_poly.type
_entity_poly.pdbx_seq_one_letter_code
_entity_poly.pdbx_strand_id
1 'polypeptide(L)'
;MQKVLKNVADERLRAYVVWLPILQNDNRKAAVERTAEFNDKRVTHFWDKDRETGQVWQRILDIERLAWDVYFLYSSNSQWQKQPTSPYFWMHQLGGIRKGEFLDEEKFESKAKELLERLD
;
A
#
# COMPACT_ATOMS: atom_id res chain seq x y z
N MET A 1 9.27 -4.02 -1.47
CA MET A 1 8.83 -2.60 -1.58
C MET A 1 9.90 -1.54 -1.30
N GLN A 2 10.81 -1.71 -0.33
CA GLN A 2 11.93 -0.77 -0.13
C GLN A 2 12.77 -0.59 -1.42
N LYS A 3 12.96 -1.69 -2.18
CA LYS A 3 13.61 -1.67 -3.49
C LYS A 3 12.93 -0.69 -4.47
N VAL A 4 11.60 -0.73 -4.56
CA VAL A 4 10.83 0.18 -5.44
C VAL A 4 11.04 1.64 -5.03
N LEU A 5 10.96 1.95 -3.72
CA LEU A 5 11.22 3.30 -3.22
C LEU A 5 12.64 3.77 -3.58
N LYS A 6 13.64 2.92 -3.39
CA LYS A 6 15.02 3.22 -3.75
C LYS A 6 15.21 3.46 -5.25
N ASN A 7 14.56 2.65 -6.09
CA ASN A 7 14.71 2.70 -7.54
C ASN A 7 13.88 3.82 -8.20
N VAL A 8 12.80 4.25 -7.57
CA VAL A 8 11.98 5.39 -8.01
C VAL A 8 12.25 6.55 -7.07
N ALA A 9 13.31 7.32 -7.33
CA ALA A 9 13.75 8.43 -6.47
C ALA A 9 12.96 9.75 -6.69
N ASP A 10 11.90 9.74 -7.50
CA ASP A 10 11.09 10.91 -7.78
C ASP A 10 10.41 11.44 -6.50
N GLU A 11 10.62 12.72 -6.17
CA GLU A 11 10.09 13.36 -4.97
C GLU A 11 8.56 13.52 -4.99
N ARG A 12 7.93 13.39 -6.16
CA ARG A 12 6.46 13.38 -6.31
C ARG A 12 5.85 12.07 -5.80
N LEU A 13 6.62 10.98 -5.77
CA LEU A 13 6.17 9.73 -5.17
C LEU A 13 6.08 9.90 -3.65
N ARG A 14 4.89 9.67 -3.08
CA ARG A 14 4.66 9.60 -1.64
C ARG A 14 4.19 8.19 -1.30
N ALA A 15 4.69 7.65 -0.20
CA ALA A 15 4.32 6.34 0.29
C ALA A 15 3.65 6.44 1.66
N TYR A 16 2.53 5.75 1.81
CA TYR A 16 1.79 5.68 3.05
C TYR A 16 1.69 4.22 3.46
N VAL A 17 2.25 3.87 4.62
CA VAL A 17 2.24 2.50 5.15
C VAL A 17 1.31 2.48 6.35
N VAL A 18 0.23 1.72 6.24
CA VAL A 18 -0.70 1.49 7.35
C VAL A 18 -0.39 0.13 7.96
N TRP A 19 -0.06 0.12 9.24
CA TRP A 19 0.19 -1.10 10.01
C TRP A 19 -1.08 -1.53 10.73
N LEU A 20 -1.42 -2.82 10.66
CA LEU A 20 -2.63 -3.41 11.23
C LEU A 20 -2.28 -4.57 12.16
N PRO A 21 -3.06 -4.83 13.23
CA PRO A 21 -2.90 -6.03 14.05
C PRO A 21 -3.56 -7.24 13.40
N ILE A 22 -2.81 -8.03 12.61
CA ILE A 22 -3.36 -9.18 11.88
C ILE A 22 -3.08 -10.49 12.60
N LEU A 23 -1.82 -10.70 12.99
CA LEU A 23 -1.37 -11.85 13.75
C LEU A 23 -1.48 -11.58 15.26
N GLN A 24 -1.50 -12.65 16.05
CA GLN A 24 -1.72 -12.59 17.50
C GLN A 24 -0.74 -11.63 18.23
N ASN A 25 0.49 -11.51 17.74
CA ASN A 25 1.53 -10.70 18.36
C ASN A 25 1.66 -9.30 17.75
N ASP A 26 0.87 -8.96 16.72
CA ASP A 26 0.95 -7.66 16.09
C ASP A 26 0.42 -6.58 17.04
N ASN A 27 1.24 -5.55 17.25
CA ASN A 27 0.92 -4.45 18.12
C ASN A 27 1.67 -3.19 17.68
N ARG A 28 1.26 -2.04 18.23
CA ARG A 28 1.85 -0.74 17.86
C ARG A 28 3.36 -0.67 18.09
N LYS A 29 3.88 -1.29 19.16
CA LYS A 29 5.32 -1.29 19.45
C LYS A 29 6.08 -2.04 18.35
N ALA A 30 5.63 -3.25 18.00
CA ALA A 30 6.22 -4.01 16.90
C ALA A 30 6.14 -3.26 15.56
N ALA A 31 5.02 -2.60 15.28
CA ALA A 31 4.88 -1.76 14.08
C ALA A 31 5.88 -0.59 14.04
N VAL A 32 6.12 0.08 15.18
CA VAL A 32 7.12 1.16 15.29
C VAL A 32 8.54 0.64 15.05
N GLU A 33 8.88 -0.54 15.57
CA GLU A 33 10.20 -1.15 15.33
C GLU A 33 10.41 -1.43 13.83
N ARG A 34 9.35 -1.85 13.12
CA ARG A 34 9.38 -2.11 11.67
C ARG A 34 9.48 -0.86 10.80
N THR A 35 9.14 0.33 11.29
CA THR A 35 9.29 1.55 10.48
C THR A 35 10.75 1.83 10.12
N ALA A 36 11.70 1.37 10.95
CA ALA A 36 13.14 1.51 10.68
C ALA A 36 13.58 0.78 9.39
N GLU A 37 12.80 -0.17 8.90
CA GLU A 37 13.05 -0.85 7.63
C GLU A 37 12.84 0.08 6.41
N PHE A 38 12.09 1.18 6.57
CA PHE A 38 11.77 2.13 5.51
C PHE A 38 12.44 3.49 5.78
N ASN A 39 13.76 3.56 5.57
CA ASN A 39 14.52 4.80 5.70
C ASN A 39 14.39 5.69 4.45
N ASP A 40 13.20 6.24 4.22
CA ASP A 40 12.91 7.15 3.11
C ASP A 40 11.99 8.28 3.57
N LYS A 41 12.40 9.54 3.36
CA LYS A 41 11.67 10.75 3.81
C LYS A 41 10.27 10.89 3.20
N ARG A 42 9.97 10.15 2.14
CA ARG A 42 8.69 10.18 1.42
C ARG A 42 7.67 9.20 2.01
N VAL A 43 8.08 8.41 3.00
CA VAL A 43 7.24 7.42 3.68
C VAL A 43 6.60 8.05 4.92
N THR A 44 5.29 7.91 5.04
CA THR A 44 4.53 8.23 6.26
C THR A 44 3.88 6.96 6.78
N HIS A 45 3.99 6.72 8.09
CA HIS A 45 3.44 5.54 8.73
C HIS A 45 2.20 5.86 9.56
N PHE A 46 1.22 4.97 9.53
CA PHE A 46 0.02 5.02 10.36
C PHE A 46 -0.18 3.70 11.10
N TRP A 47 -0.80 3.76 12.27
CA TRP A 47 -1.22 2.59 13.03
C TRP A 47 -2.74 2.55 13.05
N ASP A 48 -3.32 1.49 12.49
CA ASP A 48 -4.75 1.23 12.52
C ASP A 48 -5.02 0.05 13.45
N LYS A 49 -5.32 0.37 14.71
CA LYS A 49 -5.60 -0.64 15.74
C LYS A 49 -6.85 -1.46 15.44
N ASP A 50 -7.84 -0.85 14.82
CA ASP A 50 -9.19 -1.40 14.69
C ASP A 50 -9.40 -2.09 13.33
N ARG A 51 -8.39 -2.01 12.44
CA ARG A 51 -8.35 -2.60 11.11
C ARG A 51 -9.41 -2.00 10.17
N GLU A 52 -9.83 -0.77 10.44
CA GLU A 52 -10.83 -0.05 9.66
C GLU A 52 -10.39 0.10 8.21
N THR A 53 -9.12 0.41 7.99
CA THR A 53 -8.51 0.53 6.66
C THR A 53 -8.56 -0.78 5.88
N GLY A 54 -8.17 -1.88 6.52
CA GLY A 54 -8.21 -3.21 5.91
C GLY A 54 -9.63 -3.60 5.49
N GLN A 55 -10.65 -3.20 6.26
CA GLN A 55 -12.06 -3.45 5.92
C GLN A 55 -12.55 -2.56 4.77
N VAL A 56 -12.12 -1.30 4.74
CA VAL A 56 -12.44 -0.37 3.65
C VAL A 56 -11.88 -0.89 2.33
N TRP A 57 -10.58 -1.24 2.29
CA TRP A 57 -9.96 -1.76 1.08
C TRP A 57 -10.44 -3.16 0.71
N GLN A 58 -10.80 -4.01 1.67
CA GLN A 58 -11.47 -5.27 1.36
C GLN A 58 -12.73 -5.04 0.49
N ARG A 59 -13.58 -4.07 0.87
CA ARG A 59 -14.80 -3.73 0.13
C ARG A 59 -14.50 -3.11 -1.23
N ILE A 60 -13.55 -2.18 -1.31
CA ILE A 60 -13.19 -1.49 -2.56
C ILE A 60 -12.61 -2.47 -3.60
N LEU A 61 -11.78 -3.42 -3.15
CA LEU A 61 -11.15 -4.40 -4.04
C LEU A 61 -12.06 -5.61 -4.30
N ASP A 62 -13.16 -5.74 -3.54
CA ASP A 62 -14.08 -6.87 -3.56
C ASP A 62 -13.36 -8.21 -3.45
N ILE A 63 -12.61 -8.36 -2.35
CA ILE A 63 -11.80 -9.54 -2.01
C ILE A 63 -12.32 -10.27 -0.77
N GLU A 64 -11.99 -11.56 -0.67
CA GLU A 64 -12.52 -12.48 0.34
C GLU A 64 -11.93 -12.29 1.74
N ARG A 65 -10.84 -11.52 1.85
CA ARG A 65 -10.05 -11.36 3.07
C ARG A 65 -9.90 -9.89 3.39
N LEU A 66 -9.67 -9.60 4.66
CA LEU A 66 -9.23 -8.27 5.09
C LEU A 66 -8.02 -7.85 4.24
N ALA A 67 -7.96 -6.59 3.81
CA ALA A 67 -6.82 -6.10 3.05
C ALA A 67 -5.64 -5.82 4.00
N TRP A 68 -4.68 -6.74 4.03
CA TRP A 68 -3.35 -6.60 4.62
C TRP A 68 -2.32 -7.19 3.65
N ASP A 69 -1.07 -6.77 3.69
CA ASP A 69 -0.08 -7.10 2.64
C ASP A 69 -0.60 -6.85 1.21
N VAL A 70 -1.26 -5.70 1.04
CA VAL A 70 -1.75 -5.18 -0.24
C VAL A 70 -1.05 -3.87 -0.56
N TYR A 71 -0.70 -3.68 -1.82
CA TYR A 71 0.08 -2.54 -2.31
C TYR A 71 -0.73 -1.78 -3.35
N PHE A 72 -0.80 -0.46 -3.18
CA PHE A 72 -1.63 0.40 -4.03
C PHE A 72 -0.78 1.45 -4.74
N LEU A 73 -1.15 1.76 -5.97
CA LEU A 73 -0.75 2.96 -6.67
C LEU A 73 -1.98 3.81 -6.95
N TYR A 74 -1.92 5.08 -6.55
CA TYR A 74 -2.91 6.10 -6.87
C TYR A 74 -2.24 7.17 -7.73
N SER A 75 -2.96 7.69 -8.73
CA SER A 75 -2.55 8.89 -9.45
C SER A 75 -2.69 10.12 -8.54
N SER A 76 -1.92 11.18 -8.77
CA SER A 76 -2.06 12.46 -8.06
C SER A 76 -3.45 13.09 -8.21
N ASN A 77 -4.19 12.72 -9.27
CA ASN A 77 -5.55 13.20 -9.51
C ASN A 77 -6.63 12.38 -8.78
N SER A 78 -6.24 11.36 -8.01
CA SER A 78 -7.17 10.54 -7.24
C SER A 78 -7.72 11.36 -6.07
N GLN A 79 -9.02 11.63 -6.06
CA GLN A 79 -9.68 12.32 -4.95
C GLN A 79 -10.50 11.35 -4.13
N TRP A 80 -10.14 11.22 -2.85
CA TRP A 80 -10.94 10.48 -1.89
C TRP A 80 -12.00 11.40 -1.31
N GLN A 81 -13.25 10.93 -1.27
CA GLN A 81 -14.34 11.63 -0.62
C GLN A 81 -14.55 10.99 0.77
N LYS A 82 -15.74 10.45 1.04
CA LYS A 82 -15.98 9.68 2.27
C LYS A 82 -15.25 8.33 2.30
N GLN A 83 -14.87 7.82 1.13
CA GLN A 83 -14.11 6.57 0.99
C GLN A 83 -13.01 6.77 -0.07
N PRO A 84 -11.92 5.98 0.00
CA PRO A 84 -10.95 5.91 -1.07
C PRO A 84 -11.61 5.50 -2.39
N THR A 85 -11.09 6.00 -3.50
CA THR A 85 -11.43 5.46 -4.82
C THR A 85 -10.73 4.13 -5.03
N SER A 86 -11.07 3.40 -6.09
CA SER A 86 -10.25 2.27 -6.51
C SER A 86 -8.82 2.74 -6.86
N PRO A 87 -7.78 2.00 -6.47
CA PRO A 87 -6.41 2.29 -6.87
C PRO A 87 -6.25 2.15 -8.39
N TYR A 88 -5.35 2.93 -8.99
CA TYR A 88 -4.99 2.78 -10.40
C TYR A 88 -4.42 1.39 -10.69
N PHE A 89 -3.59 0.91 -9.76
CA PHE A 89 -2.99 -0.40 -9.81
C PHE A 89 -2.83 -0.96 -8.40
N TRP A 90 -2.98 -2.26 -8.24
CA TRP A 90 -2.79 -2.91 -6.96
C TRP A 90 -2.33 -4.35 -7.10
N MET A 91 -1.62 -4.81 -6.08
CA MET A 91 -1.12 -6.18 -5.94
C MET A 91 -1.24 -6.62 -4.49
N HIS A 92 -1.19 -7.93 -4.23
CA HIS A 92 -1.23 -8.47 -2.87
C HIS A 92 -0.27 -9.64 -2.66
N GLN A 93 0.02 -9.97 -1.41
CA GLN A 93 0.71 -11.22 -1.03
C GLN A 93 -0.22 -12.23 -0.34
N LEU A 94 -1.52 -11.91 -0.29
CA LEU A 94 -2.52 -12.72 0.39
C LEU A 94 -2.81 -14.04 -0.33
N GLY A 95 -2.69 -15.15 0.39
CA GLY A 95 -3.22 -16.44 -0.04
C GLY A 95 -4.75 -16.51 0.03
N GLY A 96 -5.36 -17.27 -0.87
CA GLY A 96 -6.80 -17.52 -0.88
C GLY A 96 -7.67 -16.37 -1.40
N ILE A 97 -7.05 -15.34 -1.98
CA ILE A 97 -7.75 -14.30 -2.76
C ILE A 97 -7.78 -14.72 -4.23
N ARG A 98 -8.92 -14.52 -4.90
CA ARG A 98 -9.10 -14.86 -6.33
C ARG A 98 -8.90 -13.68 -7.29
N LYS A 99 -8.95 -12.45 -6.77
CA LYS A 99 -8.83 -11.23 -7.56
C LYS A 99 -7.51 -10.52 -7.31
N GLY A 100 -7.05 -9.79 -8.33
CA GLY A 100 -5.79 -9.07 -8.26
C GLY A 100 -4.61 -9.97 -8.60
N GLU A 101 -3.47 -9.33 -8.72
CA GLU A 101 -2.21 -10.01 -9.02
C GLU A 101 -1.40 -10.20 -7.74
N PHE A 102 -0.69 -11.34 -7.66
CA PHE A 102 0.35 -11.50 -6.66
C PHE A 102 1.45 -10.46 -6.87
N LEU A 103 2.05 -10.02 -5.77
CA LEU A 103 3.11 -9.02 -5.82
C LEU A 103 4.27 -9.47 -6.70
N ASP A 104 4.47 -8.71 -7.77
CA ASP A 104 5.67 -8.67 -8.59
C ASP A 104 6.28 -7.28 -8.44
N GLU A 105 7.42 -7.19 -7.75
CA GLU A 105 8.04 -5.91 -7.44
C GLU A 105 8.51 -5.15 -8.69
N GLU A 106 8.94 -5.85 -9.75
CA GLU A 106 9.42 -5.22 -10.98
C GLU A 106 8.26 -4.63 -11.77
N LYS A 107 7.15 -5.36 -11.84
CA LYS A 107 5.91 -4.85 -12.44
C LYS A 107 5.34 -3.69 -11.63
N PHE A 108 5.34 -3.77 -10.30
CA PHE A 108 4.89 -2.67 -9.45
C PHE A 108 5.75 -1.41 -9.63
N GLU A 109 7.08 -1.57 -9.70
CA GLU A 109 8.01 -0.46 -10.00
C GLU A 109 7.72 0.18 -11.36
N SER A 110 7.54 -0.64 -12.40
CA SER A 110 7.22 -0.18 -13.74
C SER A 110 5.92 0.62 -13.77
N LYS A 111 4.87 0.15 -13.07
CA LYS A 111 3.60 0.88 -12.94
C LYS A 111 3.71 2.18 -12.16
N ALA A 112 4.61 2.26 -11.17
CA ALA A 112 4.87 3.50 -10.46
C ALA A 112 5.53 4.55 -11.38
N LYS A 113 6.52 4.14 -12.18
CA LYS A 113 7.18 5.00 -13.18
C LYS A 113 6.19 5.49 -14.24
N GLU A 114 5.36 4.59 -14.79
CA GLU A 114 4.31 4.92 -15.76
C GLU A 114 3.35 5.99 -15.22
N LEU A 115 2.96 5.92 -13.94
CA LEU A 115 2.10 6.93 -13.33
C LEU A 115 2.79 8.30 -13.21
N LEU A 116 4.07 8.33 -12.85
CA LEU A 116 4.84 9.57 -12.67
C LEU A 116 5.12 10.28 -13.99
N GLU A 117 5.30 9.53 -15.08
CA GLU A 117 5.47 10.06 -16.44
C GLU A 117 4.19 10.73 -16.97
N ARG A 118 3.02 10.39 -16.44
CA ARG A 118 1.73 10.99 -16.85
C ARG A 118 1.40 12.29 -16.12
N LEU A 119 2.24 12.72 -15.17
CA LEU A 119 2.01 13.90 -14.34
C LEU A 119 2.62 15.19 -14.94
N ASP A 120 2.64 15.30 -16.27
CA ASP A 120 3.13 16.48 -17.00
C ASP A 120 2.54 17.79 -16.45
#